data_AF-A0A662G9Q6-F1
#
_entry.id   AF-A0A662G9Q6-F1
#
_cell.length_a   1.000
_cell.length_b   1.000
_cell.length_c   1.000
_cell.angle_alpha   90.00
_cell.angle_beta   90.00
_cell.angle_gamma   90.00
#
_symmetry.space_group_name_H-M   'P 1'
#
loop_
_entity.id
_entity.type
_entity.pdbx_description
1 polymer ?
#
loop_
_entity_poly.entity_id
_entity_poly.type
_entity_poly.pdbx_seq_one_letter_code
_entity_poly.pdbx_strand_id
1 'polypeptide(L)' 'HDEVIIERIGGPEGRAYGDLPGVRFKVIKVNGVSLSALLSGKKQKPVR' A
#
# COMPACT_ATOMS: atom_id res chain seq x y z
N HIS A 1 9.50 11.73 -7.97
CA HIS A 1 9.69 10.34 -7.49
C HIS A 1 9.24 10.29 -6.04
N ASP A 2 8.47 9.26 -5.65
CA ASP A 2 7.90 9.13 -4.29
C ASP A 2 8.45 7.88 -3.59
N GLU A 3 8.56 7.93 -2.27
CA GLU A 3 8.96 6.80 -1.44
C GLU A 3 7.73 6.06 -0.90
N VAL A 4 7.71 4.73 -1.05
CA VAL A 4 6.58 3.89 -0.65
C VAL A 4 7.01 2.74 0.23
N ILE A 5 6.19 2.44 1.24
CA ILE A 5 6.36 1.28 2.11
C ILE A 5 5.35 0.22 1.67
N ILE A 6 5.86 -0.99 1.42
CA ILE A 6 5.09 -2.16 1.00
C ILE A 6 5.12 -3.26 2.05
N GLU A 7 4.04 -4.03 2.13
CA GLU A 7 3.96 -5.29 2.87
C GLU A 7 3.48 -6.41 1.96
N ARG A 8 3.62 -7.66 2.40
CA ARG A 8 2.99 -8.79 1.71
C ARG A 8 1.47 -8.63 1.75
N ILE A 9 0.81 -8.96 0.65
CA ILE A 9 -0.65 -8.85 0.54
C ILE A 9 -1.40 -9.88 1.41
N GLY A 10 -0.70 -10.94 1.84
CA GLY A 10 -1.26 -11.97 2.72
C GLY A 10 -1.97 -13.12 1.99
N GLY A 11 -1.65 -13.37 0.72
CA GLY A 11 -2.17 -14.53 0.01
C GLY A 11 -1.66 -15.86 0.60
N PRO A 12 -2.41 -16.97 0.40
CA PRO A 12 -1.99 -18.30 0.86
C PRO A 12 -0.60 -18.65 0.31
N GLU A 13 0.26 -19.17 1.19
CA GLU A 13 1.67 -19.47 0.89
C GLU A 13 2.49 -18.27 0.34
N GLY A 14 2.09 -17.04 0.64
CA GLY A 14 2.76 -15.84 0.13
C GLY A 14 2.53 -15.60 -1.37
N ARG A 15 1.48 -16.19 -1.94
CA ARG A 15 1.04 -15.99 -3.33
C ARG A 15 0.16 -14.75 -3.46
N ALA A 16 -0.36 -14.57 -4.67
CA ALA A 16 -1.42 -13.63 -4.98
C ALA A 16 -2.62 -13.80 -4.04
N TYR A 17 -3.24 -12.68 -3.65
CA TYR A 17 -4.46 -12.68 -2.84
C TYR A 17 -5.69 -12.57 -3.74
N GLY A 18 -6.60 -13.54 -3.66
CA GLY A 18 -7.84 -13.56 -4.43
C GLY A 18 -7.60 -13.52 -5.93
N ASP A 19 -8.32 -12.63 -6.62
CA ASP A 19 -8.35 -12.49 -8.07
C ASP A 19 -7.20 -11.63 -8.66
N LEU A 20 -6.13 -11.38 -7.89
CA LEU A 20 -5.00 -10.54 -8.31
C LEU A 20 -3.79 -11.37 -8.74
N PRO A 21 -3.75 -11.93 -9.97
CA PRO A 21 -2.64 -12.76 -10.42
C PRO A 21 -1.34 -11.97 -10.44
N GLY A 22 -0.29 -12.54 -9.83
CA GLY A 22 1.06 -11.95 -9.81
C GLY A 22 1.31 -10.84 -8.78
N VAL A 23 0.27 -10.30 -8.12
CA VAL A 23 0.44 -9.24 -7.13
C VAL A 23 0.66 -9.84 -5.75
N ARG A 24 1.89 -9.73 -5.23
CA ARG A 24 2.29 -10.29 -3.92
C ARG A 24 2.43 -9.25 -2.81
N PHE A 25 2.40 -7.97 -3.17
CA PHE A 25 2.66 -6.86 -2.25
C PHE A 25 1.58 -5.80 -2.38
N LYS A 26 1.27 -5.13 -1.26
CA LYS A 26 0.38 -3.97 -1.20
C LYS A 26 1.10 -2.79 -0.56
N VAL A 27 0.67 -1.58 -0.91
CA VAL A 27 1.26 -0.33 -0.38
C VAL A 27 0.54 0.07 0.90
N ILE A 28 1.30 0.42 1.94
CA ILE A 28 0.79 0.85 3.25
C ILE A 28 0.94 2.34 3.45
N LYS A 29 2.06 2.89 2.99
CA LYS A 29 2.50 4.25 3.30
C LYS A 29 3.15 4.86 2.08
N VAL A 30 2.88 6.15 1.86
CA VAL A 30 3.49 6.95 0.80
C VAL A 30 4.04 8.21 1.44
N ASN A 31 5.32 8.51 1.23
CA ASN A 31 6.04 9.68 1.78
C ASN A 31 5.77 9.90 3.28
N GLY A 32 5.78 8.83 4.07
CA GLY A 32 5.55 8.91 5.53
C GLY A 32 4.09 9.05 5.96
N VAL A 33 3.11 9.07 5.05
CA VAL A 33 1.67 9.10 5.35
C VAL A 33 0.98 7.79 5.01
N SER A 34 0.18 7.27 5.94
CA SER A 34 -0.56 6.02 5.76
C SER A 34 -1.60 6.17 4.65
N LEU A 35 -1.64 5.20 3.74
CA LEU A 35 -2.54 5.19 2.59
C LEU A 35 -4.01 5.18 3.04
N SER A 36 -4.33 4.50 4.14
CA SER A 36 -5.66 4.54 4.77
C SER A 36 -6.07 5.94 5.26
N ALA A 37 -5.12 6.75 5.74
CA ALA A 37 -5.38 8.12 6.17
C ALA A 37 -5.57 9.08 4.99
N LEU A 38 -4.89 8.82 3.86
CA LEU A 38 -5.13 9.50 2.59
C LEU A 38 -6.51 9.15 2.04
N LEU A 39 -6.86 7.86 2.03
CA LEU A 39 -8.11 7.35 1.47
C LEU A 39 -9.34 7.83 2.26
N SER A 40 -9.20 7.94 3.59
CA SER A 40 -10.25 8.48 4.48
C SER A 40 -10.27 10.02 4.53
N GLY A 41 -9.39 10.71 3.80
CA GLY A 41 -9.30 12.18 3.78
C GLY A 41 -8.82 12.83 5.08
N LYS A 42 -8.41 12.03 6.09
CA LYS A 42 -7.96 12.54 7.39
C LYS A 42 -6.57 13.18 7.33
N LYS A 43 -5.75 12.79 6.35
CA LYS A 43 -4.43 13.37 6.09
C LYS A 43 -4.30 13.63 4.59
N GLN A 44 -3.63 14.72 4.23
CA GLN A 44 -3.25 14.99 2.84
C GLN A 44 -1.85 14.44 2.55
N LYS A 45 -1.58 14.17 1.27
CA LYS A 45 -0.24 13.80 0.83
C LYS A 45 0.67 15.01 1.10
N PRO A 46 1.79 14.85 1.81
CA PRO A 46 2.75 15.92 1.96
C PRO A 46 3.29 16.21 0.56
N VAL A 47 2.95 17.38 0.03
CA VAL A 47 3.48 17.88 -1.23
C VAL A 47 4.84 18.48 -0.89
N ARG A 48 5.90 17.88 -1.41
CA ARG A 48 7.26 18.40 -1.37
C ARG A 48 7.67 18.75 -2.78
#